data_AF-A0A7Z8LDP7-F1
#
_entry.id   AF-A0A7Z8LDP7-F1
#
_cell.length_a   1.000
_cell.length_b   1.000
_cell.length_c   1.000
_cell.angle_alpha   90.00
_cell.angle_beta   90.00
_cell.angle_gamma   90.00
#
_symmetry.space_group_name_H-M   'P 1'
#
loop_
_entity.id
_entity.type
_entity.pdbx_description
1 polymer ?
#
loop_
_entity_poly.entity_id
_entity_poly.type
_entity_poly.pdbx_seq_one_letter_code
_entity_poly.pdbx_strand_id
1 'polypeptide(L)'
;MSRSKRVVLLGLLLLVVLAGIAALMAPGILRSMKAAELAQAEPNQVDRIASEYLERVRLQGHFIDQFLRDHQDAPLTTRLRLVELAYRQSEGRVARFDALMMMLADPALPAQERAQILGLAASIYSPSLHRGSPVPRAVVGWASPSDRADAGQRAQALAAIQLLVRLEERSELRVDETLAELANNPATDSRLLTAAIEGLASVTSSGNVGYAMNLLLGPNADAASENQKLVDVIYTSVRAVHIPSIMRLWDSPNERVSALGYRAIGGPNVAIAENDAQTRENLGNRVAGLLTPELLRDSPVRFNGLLDAVMSLRLTGTRDQLIRLAPHMETETVNKAGTALASFIRDPSGNETQMAINEDTLERIASAISDSSRRPLGLAALQQLRAGASTFHLRSALEAAVAHGEAPGAMSAIHHVVRELYRRGDIIESLGEDVARWQAFMAEDRPRFEYFHAAVAWHQENQHRVRVSDADTIPKNRARAEEVQPELQRWIEDPRTPIPLGLSQSQVERFHHTVNTFKRNLIHSDVRR
;
A
#
# COMPACT_ATOMS: atom_id res chain seq x y z
N MET A 1 -72.13 -17.85 60.68
CA MET A 1 -70.91 -18.70 60.62
C MET A 1 -70.42 -18.96 62.04
N SER A 2 -70.34 -20.23 62.46
CA SER A 2 -69.82 -20.59 63.79
C SER A 2 -68.34 -20.22 63.93
N ARG A 3 -67.90 -19.86 65.14
CA ARG A 3 -66.50 -19.48 65.44
C ARG A 3 -65.49 -20.53 64.95
N SER A 4 -65.83 -21.83 64.96
CA SER A 4 -64.92 -22.89 64.49
C SER A 4 -64.65 -22.82 62.97
N LYS A 5 -65.63 -22.44 62.15
CA LYS A 5 -65.44 -22.29 60.69
C LYS A 5 -64.50 -21.12 60.35
N ARG A 6 -64.50 -20.05 61.17
CA ARG A 6 -63.57 -18.91 60.98
C ARG A 6 -62.13 -19.27 61.36
N VAL A 7 -61.92 -20.08 62.40
CA VAL A 7 -60.58 -20.53 62.82
C VAL A 7 -59.97 -21.48 61.78
N VAL A 8 -60.76 -22.42 61.24
CA VAL A 8 -60.28 -23.33 60.19
C VAL A 8 -59.96 -22.57 58.89
N LEU A 9 -60.78 -21.59 58.50
CA LEU A 9 -60.53 -20.76 57.31
C LEU A 9 -59.27 -19.90 57.47
N LEU A 10 -59.03 -19.31 58.66
CA LEU A 10 -57.81 -18.57 58.95
C LEU A 10 -56.56 -19.46 58.93
N GLY A 11 -56.66 -20.68 59.48
CA GLY A 11 -55.56 -21.65 59.47
C GLY A 11 -55.19 -22.10 58.05
N LEU A 12 -56.19 -22.34 57.19
CA LEU A 12 -55.97 -22.68 55.77
C LEU A 12 -55.35 -21.51 55.00
N LEU A 13 -55.81 -20.28 55.26
CA LEU A 13 -55.27 -19.09 54.62
C LEU A 13 -53.81 -18.83 55.04
N LEU A 14 -53.48 -19.05 56.32
CA LEU A 14 -52.09 -19.00 56.82
C LEU A 14 -51.20 -20.06 56.16
N LEU A 15 -51.71 -21.29 55.98
CA LEU A 15 -50.99 -22.38 55.31
C LEU A 15 -50.72 -22.06 53.83
N VAL A 16 -51.68 -21.48 53.13
CA VAL A 16 -51.51 -21.04 51.73
C VAL A 16 -50.51 -19.89 51.64
N VAL A 17 -50.55 -18.93 52.56
CA VAL A 17 -49.57 -17.83 52.63
C VAL A 17 -48.16 -18.37 52.92
N LEU A 18 -48.01 -19.28 53.88
CA LEU A 18 -46.73 -19.92 54.19
C LEU A 18 -46.20 -20.77 53.04
N ALA A 19 -47.07 -21.53 52.36
CA ALA A 19 -46.70 -22.29 51.17
C ALA A 19 -46.30 -21.37 50.01
N GLY A 20 -46.99 -20.24 49.85
CA GLY A 20 -46.64 -19.20 48.87
C GLY A 20 -45.29 -18.56 49.15
N ILE A 21 -45.00 -18.23 50.41
CA ILE A 21 -43.69 -17.69 50.85
C ILE A 21 -42.58 -18.73 50.63
N ALA A 22 -42.82 -19.99 50.98
CA ALA A 22 -41.86 -21.08 50.76
C ALA A 22 -41.58 -21.29 49.27
N ALA A 23 -42.61 -21.27 48.41
CA ALA A 23 -42.45 -21.38 46.97
C ALA A 23 -41.69 -20.19 46.35
N LEU A 24 -41.82 -18.98 46.92
CA LEU A 24 -41.08 -17.79 46.52
C LEU A 24 -39.61 -17.83 46.95
N MET A 25 -39.30 -18.39 48.13
CA MET A 25 -37.93 -18.45 48.66
C MET A 25 -37.14 -19.68 48.17
N ALA A 26 -37.82 -20.79 47.84
CA ALA A 26 -37.20 -22.04 47.44
C ALA A 26 -36.19 -21.90 46.27
N PRO A 27 -36.45 -21.13 45.19
CA PRO A 27 -35.46 -20.94 44.12
C PRO A 27 -34.19 -20.23 44.61
N GLY A 28 -34.32 -19.28 45.55
CA GLY A 28 -33.19 -18.59 46.15
C GLY A 28 -32.31 -19.54 46.96
N ILE A 29 -32.93 -20.32 47.84
CA ILE A 29 -32.24 -21.29 48.71
C ILE A 29 -31.54 -22.36 47.86
N LEU A 30 -32.23 -22.95 46.89
CA LEU A 30 -31.66 -23.98 46.03
C LEU A 30 -30.49 -23.48 45.18
N ARG A 31 -30.53 -22.20 44.73
CA ARG A 31 -29.41 -21.57 44.03
C ARG A 31 -28.21 -21.39 44.96
N SER A 32 -28.43 -20.90 46.18
CA SER A 32 -27.36 -20.73 47.17
C SER A 32 -26.73 -22.06 47.58
N MET A 33 -27.55 -23.11 47.77
CA MET A 33 -27.05 -24.46 48.05
C MET A 33 -26.18 -25.00 46.91
N LYS A 34 -26.60 -24.81 45.65
CA LYS A 34 -25.81 -25.26 44.49
C LYS A 34 -24.55 -24.42 44.27
N ALA A 35 -24.58 -23.14 44.60
CA ALA A 35 -23.37 -22.31 44.64
C ALA A 35 -22.38 -22.87 45.68
N ALA A 36 -22.82 -23.16 46.91
CA ALA A 36 -21.95 -23.76 47.92
C ALA A 36 -21.41 -25.15 47.51
N GLU A 37 -22.26 -26.00 46.90
CA GLU A 37 -21.85 -27.30 46.35
C GLU A 37 -20.80 -27.14 45.24
N LEU A 38 -20.96 -26.15 44.36
CA LEU A 38 -19.98 -25.85 43.32
C LEU A 38 -18.66 -25.37 43.91
N ALA A 39 -18.70 -24.49 44.93
CA ALA A 39 -17.49 -23.99 45.59
C ALA A 39 -16.65 -25.11 46.22
N GLN A 40 -17.30 -26.18 46.67
CA GLN A 40 -16.68 -27.35 47.30
C GLN A 40 -16.52 -28.55 46.35
N ALA A 41 -16.80 -28.38 45.05
CA ALA A 41 -16.77 -29.47 44.09
C ALA A 41 -15.35 -29.98 43.85
N GLU A 42 -15.19 -31.31 43.87
CA GLU A 42 -13.96 -31.99 43.45
C GLU A 42 -13.72 -31.77 41.94
N PRO A 43 -12.46 -31.76 41.46
CA PRO A 43 -12.12 -31.43 40.06
C PRO A 43 -12.89 -32.24 39.00
N ASN A 44 -13.20 -33.51 39.29
CA ASN A 44 -13.96 -34.38 38.38
C ASN A 44 -15.48 -34.15 38.40
N GLN A 45 -15.99 -33.32 39.32
CA GLN A 45 -17.42 -33.01 39.47
C GLN A 45 -17.79 -31.59 39.02
N VAL A 46 -16.80 -30.70 38.88
CA VAL A 46 -17.00 -29.28 38.55
C VAL A 46 -17.91 -29.08 37.34
N ASP A 47 -17.68 -29.80 36.24
CA ASP A 47 -18.44 -29.62 34.99
C ASP A 47 -19.94 -29.90 35.16
N ARG A 48 -20.26 -30.99 35.85
CA ARG A 48 -21.64 -31.39 36.12
C ARG A 48 -22.31 -30.37 37.04
N ILE A 49 -21.68 -30.04 38.16
CA ILE A 49 -22.26 -29.15 39.17
C ILE A 49 -22.38 -27.72 38.63
N ALA A 50 -21.39 -27.24 37.86
CA ALA A 50 -21.45 -25.94 37.20
C ALA A 50 -22.59 -25.88 36.17
N SER A 51 -22.79 -26.93 35.38
CA SER A 51 -23.91 -27.00 34.43
C SER A 51 -25.27 -26.97 35.14
N GLU A 52 -25.43 -27.76 36.21
CA GLU A 52 -26.65 -27.75 37.04
C GLU A 52 -26.89 -26.38 37.68
N TYR A 53 -25.83 -25.69 38.12
CA TYR A 53 -25.92 -24.34 38.65
C TYR A 53 -26.36 -23.34 37.56
N LEU A 54 -25.76 -23.40 36.37
CA LEU A 54 -26.07 -22.54 35.22
C LEU A 54 -27.51 -22.70 34.73
N GLU A 55 -28.04 -23.93 34.69
CA GLU A 55 -29.45 -24.22 34.38
C GLU A 55 -30.39 -23.55 35.38
N ARG A 56 -30.06 -23.62 36.68
CA ARG A 56 -30.87 -23.01 37.75
C ARG A 56 -30.87 -21.49 37.70
N VAL A 57 -29.72 -20.88 37.38
CA VAL A 57 -29.62 -19.43 37.21
C VAL A 57 -30.03 -18.97 35.82
N ARG A 58 -30.42 -19.89 34.93
CA ARG A 58 -30.82 -19.64 33.53
C ARG A 58 -29.82 -18.77 32.79
N LEU A 59 -28.52 -19.05 32.99
CA LEU A 59 -27.41 -18.30 32.40
C LEU A 59 -27.43 -16.79 32.69
N GLN A 60 -28.09 -16.34 33.76
CA GLN A 60 -28.13 -14.91 34.10
C GLN A 60 -26.78 -14.46 34.69
N GLY A 61 -26.12 -13.52 34.00
CA GLY A 61 -24.74 -13.10 34.30
C GLY A 61 -24.51 -12.59 35.73
N HIS A 62 -25.47 -11.88 36.33
CA HIS A 62 -25.30 -11.33 37.68
C HIS A 62 -25.17 -12.41 38.77
N PHE A 63 -25.75 -13.60 38.58
CA PHE A 63 -25.55 -14.71 39.52
C PHE A 63 -24.17 -15.32 39.38
N ILE A 64 -23.61 -15.35 38.17
CA ILE A 64 -22.24 -15.79 37.94
C ILE A 64 -21.28 -14.80 38.61
N ASP A 65 -21.50 -13.48 38.45
CA ASP A 65 -20.69 -12.46 39.15
C ASP A 65 -20.80 -12.56 40.66
N GLN A 66 -22.00 -12.84 41.16
CA GLN A 66 -22.22 -13.05 42.56
C GLN A 66 -21.43 -14.26 43.05
N PHE A 67 -21.47 -15.39 42.33
CA PHE A 67 -20.67 -16.55 42.66
C PHE A 67 -19.16 -16.23 42.71
N LEU A 68 -18.65 -15.53 41.69
CA LEU A 68 -17.23 -15.16 41.61
C LEU A 68 -16.79 -14.23 42.73
N ARG A 69 -17.69 -13.38 43.25
CA ARG A 69 -17.42 -12.44 44.35
C ARG A 69 -17.59 -13.05 45.74
N ASP A 70 -18.64 -13.83 45.94
CA ASP A 70 -19.06 -14.35 47.24
C ASP A 70 -18.28 -15.64 47.62
N HIS A 71 -17.77 -16.39 46.64
CA HIS A 71 -17.04 -17.65 46.84
C HIS A 71 -15.58 -17.54 46.38
N GLN A 72 -14.82 -16.60 46.95
CA GLN A 72 -13.40 -16.41 46.60
C GLN A 72 -12.51 -17.58 47.05
N ASP A 73 -12.98 -18.34 48.03
CA ASP A 73 -12.38 -19.56 48.56
C ASP A 73 -12.51 -20.76 47.61
N ALA A 74 -13.42 -20.71 46.64
CA ALA A 74 -13.54 -21.74 45.62
C ALA A 74 -12.26 -21.80 44.76
N PRO A 75 -11.78 -23.01 44.39
CA PRO A 75 -10.62 -23.17 43.53
C PRO A 75 -10.74 -22.32 42.25
N LEU A 76 -9.65 -21.67 41.84
CA LEU A 76 -9.65 -20.82 40.65
C LEU A 76 -10.14 -21.58 39.41
N THR A 77 -9.73 -22.84 39.26
CA THR A 77 -10.17 -23.72 38.18
C THR A 77 -11.68 -23.87 38.13
N THR A 78 -12.35 -24.01 39.27
CA THR A 78 -13.82 -24.06 39.39
C THR A 78 -14.46 -22.75 38.94
N ARG A 79 -13.93 -21.61 39.41
CA ARG A 79 -14.42 -20.27 39.06
C ARG A 79 -14.28 -20.00 37.56
N LEU A 80 -13.13 -20.30 36.97
CA LEU A 80 -12.89 -20.13 35.53
C LEU A 80 -13.74 -21.08 34.69
N ARG A 81 -13.92 -22.32 35.13
CA ARG A 81 -14.74 -23.30 34.42
C ARG A 81 -16.21 -22.91 34.38
N LEU A 82 -16.73 -22.31 35.45
CA LEU A 82 -18.09 -21.76 35.46
C LEU A 82 -18.27 -20.68 34.38
N VAL A 83 -17.31 -19.75 34.27
CA VAL A 83 -17.34 -18.68 33.26
C VAL A 83 -17.27 -19.26 31.84
N GLU A 84 -16.37 -20.22 31.62
CA GLU A 84 -16.21 -20.87 30.34
C GLU A 84 -17.48 -21.63 29.89
N LEU A 85 -18.08 -22.41 30.79
CA LEU A 85 -19.32 -23.13 30.51
C LEU A 85 -20.49 -22.18 30.25
N ALA A 86 -20.59 -21.09 31.02
CA ALA A 86 -21.61 -20.07 30.79
C ALA A 86 -21.48 -19.45 29.40
N TYR A 87 -20.26 -19.11 28.98
CA TYR A 87 -19.98 -18.59 27.64
C TYR A 87 -20.38 -19.60 26.56
N ARG A 88 -19.95 -20.86 26.68
CA ARG A 88 -20.26 -21.91 25.69
C ARG A 88 -21.77 -22.22 25.60
N GLN A 89 -22.43 -22.47 26.73
CA GLN A 89 -23.86 -22.84 26.78
C GLN A 89 -24.78 -21.70 26.34
N SER A 90 -24.33 -20.45 26.49
CA SER A 90 -25.08 -19.28 26.02
C SER A 90 -24.80 -18.91 24.55
N GLU A 91 -23.96 -19.68 23.85
CA GLU A 91 -23.47 -19.39 22.49
C GLU A 91 -22.80 -18.00 22.42
N GLY A 92 -22.01 -17.69 23.44
CA GLY A 92 -21.24 -16.44 23.54
C GLY A 92 -22.00 -15.24 24.11
N ARG A 93 -23.30 -15.36 24.40
CA ARG A 93 -24.12 -14.25 24.94
C ARG A 93 -23.76 -13.87 26.38
N VAL A 94 -23.21 -14.80 27.15
CA VAL A 94 -22.84 -14.61 28.56
C VAL A 94 -21.32 -14.70 28.69
N ALA A 95 -20.63 -13.73 28.09
CA ALA A 95 -19.21 -13.54 28.25
C ALA A 95 -18.96 -12.66 29.48
N ARG A 96 -18.41 -13.25 30.56
CA ARG A 96 -18.13 -12.53 31.81
C ARG A 96 -16.74 -11.89 31.80
N PHE A 97 -16.39 -11.21 30.71
CA PHE A 97 -15.07 -10.60 30.54
C PHE A 97 -14.75 -9.60 31.66
N ASP A 98 -15.70 -8.74 32.03
CA ASP A 98 -15.53 -7.75 33.12
C ASP A 98 -15.21 -8.42 34.46
N ALA A 99 -15.83 -9.56 34.75
CA ALA A 99 -15.57 -10.30 35.99
C ALA A 99 -14.14 -10.86 36.01
N LEU A 100 -13.64 -11.36 34.87
CA LEU A 100 -12.24 -11.80 34.75
C LEU A 100 -11.26 -10.64 34.91
N MET A 101 -11.57 -9.46 34.34
CA MET A 101 -10.76 -8.25 34.51
C MET A 101 -10.73 -7.77 35.96
N MET A 102 -11.86 -7.88 36.68
CA MET A 102 -11.92 -7.59 38.12
C MET A 102 -11.06 -8.57 38.94
N MET A 103 -11.08 -9.87 38.61
CA MET A 103 -10.22 -10.85 39.27
C MET A 103 -8.74 -10.48 39.08
N LEU A 104 -8.32 -10.09 37.88
CA LEU A 104 -6.94 -9.68 37.59
C LEU A 104 -6.46 -8.43 38.35
N ALA A 105 -7.39 -7.63 38.89
CA ALA A 105 -7.04 -6.45 39.68
C ALA A 105 -6.47 -6.80 41.06
N ASP A 106 -6.62 -8.04 41.52
CA ASP A 106 -6.03 -8.50 42.78
C ASP A 106 -4.49 -8.55 42.68
N PRO A 107 -3.73 -7.76 43.46
CA PRO A 107 -2.27 -7.78 43.45
C PRO A 107 -1.69 -9.09 43.99
N ALA A 108 -2.43 -9.84 44.81
CA ALA A 108 -1.94 -11.06 45.45
C ALA A 108 -1.95 -12.30 44.53
N LEU A 109 -2.59 -12.23 43.36
CA LEU A 109 -2.69 -13.36 42.43
C LEU A 109 -1.31 -13.81 41.90
N PRO A 110 -0.97 -15.10 42.04
CA PRO A 110 0.24 -15.68 41.44
C PRO A 110 0.25 -15.58 39.90
N ALA A 111 1.43 -15.52 39.29
CA ALA A 111 1.59 -15.41 37.84
C ALA A 111 0.88 -16.54 37.07
N GLN A 112 0.94 -17.78 37.56
CA GLN A 112 0.28 -18.94 36.95
C GLN A 112 -1.25 -18.79 36.92
N GLU A 113 -1.83 -18.24 37.99
CA GLU A 113 -3.27 -17.99 38.10
C GLU A 113 -3.70 -16.84 37.18
N ARG A 114 -2.92 -15.76 37.16
CA ARG A 114 -3.11 -14.65 36.20
C ARG A 114 -3.09 -15.16 34.76
N ALA A 115 -2.16 -16.07 34.43
CA ALA A 115 -2.08 -16.66 33.09
C ALA A 115 -3.37 -17.40 32.70
N GLN A 116 -3.97 -18.18 33.61
CA GLN A 116 -5.22 -18.89 33.35
C GLN A 116 -6.39 -17.92 33.14
N ILE A 117 -6.49 -16.87 33.97
CA ILE A 117 -7.53 -15.84 33.83
C ILE A 117 -7.39 -15.09 32.50
N LEU A 118 -6.16 -14.67 32.16
CA LEU A 118 -5.86 -13.97 30.90
C LEU A 118 -6.16 -14.85 29.68
N GLY A 119 -5.80 -16.13 29.70
CA GLY A 119 -6.06 -17.06 28.63
C GLY A 119 -7.56 -17.26 28.38
N LEU A 120 -8.34 -17.44 29.45
CA LEU A 120 -9.80 -17.49 29.32
C LEU A 120 -10.37 -16.18 28.82
N ALA A 121 -9.90 -15.03 29.34
CA ALA A 121 -10.34 -13.71 28.90
C ALA A 121 -10.10 -13.50 27.41
N ALA A 122 -8.94 -13.88 26.88
CA ALA A 122 -8.64 -13.81 25.45
C ALA A 122 -9.55 -14.71 24.61
N SER A 123 -9.97 -15.87 25.14
CA SER A 123 -10.86 -16.81 24.43
C SER A 123 -12.32 -16.38 24.37
N ILE A 124 -12.80 -15.61 25.36
CA ILE A 124 -14.20 -15.16 25.43
C ILE A 124 -14.39 -13.71 24.96
N TYR A 125 -13.29 -12.97 24.76
CA TYR A 125 -13.36 -11.59 24.31
C TYR A 125 -14.01 -11.48 22.93
N SER A 126 -14.81 -10.44 22.79
CA SER A 126 -15.56 -10.12 21.57
C SER A 126 -15.65 -8.60 21.48
N PRO A 127 -15.12 -7.97 20.40
CA PRO A 127 -15.17 -6.52 20.25
C PRO A 127 -16.60 -5.96 20.33
N SER A 128 -17.59 -6.66 19.76
CA SER A 128 -18.98 -6.20 19.75
C SER A 128 -19.63 -6.17 21.13
N LEU A 129 -19.17 -7.01 22.07
CA LEU A 129 -19.73 -7.12 23.41
C LEU A 129 -18.92 -6.34 24.45
N HIS A 130 -17.61 -6.21 24.25
CA HIS A 130 -16.67 -5.81 25.30
C HIS A 130 -15.83 -4.58 24.97
N ARG A 131 -16.13 -3.83 23.90
CA ARG A 131 -15.37 -2.62 23.55
C ARG A 131 -15.28 -1.60 24.70
N GLY A 132 -16.31 -1.49 25.52
CA GLY A 132 -16.37 -0.58 26.68
C GLY A 132 -15.87 -1.16 28.01
N SER A 133 -15.54 -2.45 28.05
CA SER A 133 -15.12 -3.14 29.26
C SER A 133 -13.80 -2.59 29.80
N PRO A 134 -13.63 -2.34 31.11
CA PRO A 134 -12.36 -1.89 31.65
C PRO A 134 -11.31 -3.01 31.56
N VAL A 135 -10.12 -2.69 31.05
CA VAL A 135 -8.96 -3.60 31.03
C VAL A 135 -7.86 -3.01 31.91
N PRO A 136 -7.28 -3.78 32.85
CA PRO A 136 -6.17 -3.29 33.67
C PRO A 136 -4.97 -2.89 32.80
N ARG A 137 -4.44 -1.67 33.00
CA ARG A 137 -3.21 -1.22 32.31
C ARG A 137 -2.01 -2.13 32.58
N ALA A 138 -2.02 -2.84 33.71
CA ALA A 138 -1.00 -3.81 34.09
C ALA A 138 -0.85 -4.97 33.08
N VAL A 139 -1.86 -5.26 32.25
CA VAL A 139 -1.77 -6.28 31.19
C VAL A 139 -0.61 -6.00 30.23
N VAL A 140 -0.35 -4.74 29.91
CA VAL A 140 0.79 -4.33 29.08
C VAL A 140 2.11 -4.67 29.77
N GLY A 141 2.25 -4.34 31.06
CA GLY A 141 3.44 -4.67 31.84
C GLY A 141 3.64 -6.17 32.03
N TRP A 142 2.56 -6.96 32.10
CA TRP A 142 2.64 -8.42 32.20
C TRP A 142 3.09 -9.09 30.91
N ALA A 143 2.85 -8.48 29.74
CA ALA A 143 3.33 -8.99 28.47
C ALA A 143 4.85 -8.84 28.31
N SER A 144 5.48 -7.90 29.02
CA SER A 144 6.92 -7.60 28.93
C SER A 144 7.60 -7.70 30.30
N PRO A 145 7.90 -8.93 30.79
CA PRO A 145 8.59 -9.11 32.06
C PRO A 145 9.98 -8.45 32.05
N SER A 146 10.36 -7.79 33.14
CA SER A 146 11.62 -7.05 33.28
C SER A 146 12.86 -7.94 33.39
N ASP A 147 12.69 -9.17 33.88
CA ASP A 147 13.75 -10.13 34.15
C ASP A 147 13.56 -11.41 33.33
N ARG A 148 14.54 -12.33 33.38
CA ARG A 148 14.39 -13.68 32.81
C ARG A 148 13.19 -14.37 33.47
N ALA A 149 12.09 -14.41 32.75
CA ALA A 149 10.83 -14.95 33.24
C ALA A 149 10.97 -16.43 33.65
N ASP A 150 10.55 -16.74 34.88
CA ASP A 150 10.32 -18.12 35.28
C ASP A 150 9.15 -18.74 34.48
N ALA A 151 8.85 -20.02 34.73
CA ALA A 151 7.78 -20.71 34.00
C ALA A 151 6.40 -20.03 34.15
N GLY A 152 6.09 -19.50 35.34
CA GLY A 152 4.81 -18.86 35.62
C GLY A 152 4.71 -17.47 35.00
N GLN A 153 5.76 -16.66 35.13
CA GLN A 153 5.85 -15.34 34.51
C GLN A 153 5.81 -15.45 32.97
N ARG A 154 6.45 -16.46 32.38
CA ARG A 154 6.37 -16.71 30.93
C ARG A 154 4.95 -17.07 30.51
N ALA A 155 4.27 -17.94 31.25
CA ALA A 155 2.87 -18.30 30.96
C ALA A 155 1.95 -17.08 31.05
N GLN A 156 2.15 -16.23 32.06
CA GLN A 156 1.42 -14.97 32.22
C GLN A 156 1.66 -14.03 31.03
N ALA A 157 2.92 -13.84 30.63
CA ALA A 157 3.27 -12.96 29.52
C ALA A 157 2.68 -13.45 28.19
N LEU A 158 2.74 -14.75 27.89
CA LEU A 158 2.10 -15.34 26.71
C LEU A 158 0.59 -15.10 26.70
N ALA A 159 -0.09 -15.33 27.83
CA ALA A 159 -1.52 -15.09 27.94
C ALA A 159 -1.89 -13.60 27.83
N ALA A 160 -1.05 -12.71 28.36
CA ALA A 160 -1.20 -11.27 28.21
C ALA A 160 -1.08 -10.83 26.75
N ILE A 161 -0.07 -11.33 26.01
CA ILE A 161 0.09 -11.09 24.57
C ILE A 161 -1.16 -11.54 23.80
N GLN A 162 -1.67 -12.75 24.08
CA GLN A 162 -2.89 -13.26 23.44
C GLN A 162 -4.10 -12.34 23.68
N LEU A 163 -4.27 -11.84 24.90
CA LEU A 163 -5.35 -10.90 25.21
C LEU A 163 -5.14 -9.56 24.50
N LEU A 164 -3.91 -9.00 24.51
CA LEU A 164 -3.61 -7.73 23.85
C LEU A 164 -3.90 -7.78 22.35
N VAL A 165 -3.55 -8.87 21.66
CA VAL A 165 -3.88 -9.06 20.24
C VAL A 165 -5.39 -9.01 19.99
N ARG A 166 -6.21 -9.54 20.92
CA ARG A 166 -7.67 -9.45 20.83
C ARG A 166 -8.20 -8.03 21.09
N LEU A 167 -7.43 -7.19 21.78
CA LEU A 167 -7.77 -5.82 22.16
C LEU A 167 -7.22 -4.77 21.18
N GLU A 168 -6.80 -5.15 19.98
CA GLU A 168 -6.12 -4.26 19.01
C GLU A 168 -6.88 -2.95 18.71
N GLU A 169 -8.21 -2.95 18.74
CA GLU A 169 -9.03 -1.76 18.48
C GLU A 169 -8.92 -0.68 19.57
N ARG A 170 -8.28 -1.00 20.71
CA ARG A 170 -8.14 -0.11 21.87
C ARG A 170 -6.85 0.68 21.81
N SER A 171 -6.92 1.86 21.22
CA SER A 171 -5.78 2.76 21.02
C SER A 171 -5.06 3.15 22.33
N GLU A 172 -5.75 3.18 23.47
CA GLU A 172 -5.17 3.51 24.77
C GLU A 172 -4.18 2.46 25.30
N LEU A 173 -4.19 1.25 24.76
CA LEU A 173 -3.31 0.16 25.18
C LEU A 173 -2.02 0.08 24.34
N ARG A 174 -1.93 0.81 23.21
CA ARG A 174 -0.75 0.83 22.31
C ARG A 174 -0.21 -0.58 22.04
N VAL A 175 -1.11 -1.49 21.64
CA VAL A 175 -0.85 -2.92 21.49
C VAL A 175 0.30 -3.18 20.51
N ASP A 176 0.26 -2.55 19.36
CA ASP A 176 1.26 -2.63 18.30
C ASP A 176 2.65 -2.22 18.77
N GLU A 177 2.77 -1.08 19.46
CA GLU A 177 4.04 -0.64 20.04
C GLU A 177 4.55 -1.62 21.09
N THR A 178 3.68 -2.08 22.00
CA THR A 178 4.07 -3.04 23.05
C THR A 178 4.64 -4.32 22.44
N LEU A 179 3.96 -4.88 21.43
CA LEU A 179 4.42 -6.09 20.75
C LEU A 179 5.72 -5.85 19.98
N ALA A 180 5.86 -4.67 19.36
CA ALA A 180 7.07 -4.29 18.64
C ALA A 180 8.27 -4.05 19.57
N GLU A 181 8.08 -3.45 20.74
CA GLU A 181 9.11 -3.27 21.77
C GLU A 181 9.58 -4.63 22.30
N LEU A 182 8.64 -5.51 22.63
CA LEU A 182 8.94 -6.86 23.09
C LEU A 182 9.71 -7.66 22.02
N ALA A 183 9.28 -7.57 20.77
CA ALA A 183 9.94 -8.25 19.65
C ALA A 183 11.30 -7.63 19.29
N ASN A 184 11.51 -6.34 19.53
CA ASN A 184 12.80 -5.66 19.28
C ASN A 184 13.80 -5.82 20.41
N ASN A 185 13.38 -6.28 21.59
CA ASN A 185 14.30 -6.49 22.70
C ASN A 185 15.12 -7.78 22.48
N PRO A 186 16.47 -7.68 22.38
CA PRO A 186 17.33 -8.85 22.15
C PRO A 186 17.39 -9.81 23.35
N ALA A 187 16.97 -9.38 24.54
CA ALA A 187 16.92 -10.21 25.74
C ALA A 187 15.62 -11.03 25.87
N THR A 188 14.64 -10.82 24.98
CA THR A 188 13.34 -11.49 25.03
C THR A 188 13.48 -13.00 24.83
N ASP A 189 12.80 -13.77 25.68
CA ASP A 189 12.70 -15.24 25.56
C ASP A 189 12.13 -15.64 24.18
N SER A 190 12.67 -16.69 23.56
CA SER A 190 12.31 -17.08 22.18
C SER A 190 10.81 -17.38 22.00
N ARG A 191 10.12 -17.91 23.02
CA ARG A 191 8.67 -18.15 22.96
C ARG A 191 7.89 -16.84 23.01
N LEU A 192 8.32 -15.89 23.84
CA LEU A 192 7.71 -14.57 23.92
C LEU A 192 7.96 -13.78 22.63
N LEU A 193 9.17 -13.86 22.07
CA LEU A 193 9.51 -13.26 20.78
C LEU A 193 8.59 -13.80 19.68
N THR A 194 8.42 -15.11 19.58
CA THR A 194 7.54 -15.73 18.58
C THR A 194 6.10 -15.24 18.72
N ALA A 195 5.57 -15.26 19.94
CA ALA A 195 4.22 -14.77 20.22
C ALA A 195 4.05 -13.27 19.91
N ALA A 196 5.08 -12.45 20.20
CA ALA A 196 5.08 -11.03 19.90
C ALA A 196 5.08 -10.75 18.39
N ILE A 197 5.88 -11.49 17.62
CA ILE A 197 5.93 -11.41 16.15
C ILE A 197 4.60 -11.83 15.53
N GLU A 198 4.03 -12.95 15.96
CA GLU A 198 2.73 -13.43 15.48
C GLU A 198 1.57 -12.50 15.86
N GLY A 199 1.64 -11.93 17.06
CA GLY A 199 0.71 -10.91 17.54
C GLY A 199 0.81 -9.66 16.68
N LEU A 200 2.01 -9.14 16.46
CA LEU A 200 2.26 -7.97 15.62
C LEU A 200 1.76 -8.20 14.19
N ALA A 201 2.03 -9.37 13.61
CA ALA A 201 1.54 -9.76 12.29
C ALA A 201 -0.01 -9.79 12.20
N SER A 202 -0.69 -10.00 13.32
CA SER A 202 -2.15 -10.05 13.39
C SER A 202 -2.77 -8.66 13.51
N VAL A 203 -2.09 -7.72 14.16
CA VAL A 203 -2.60 -6.35 14.43
C VAL A 203 -2.02 -5.28 13.49
N THR A 204 -1.10 -5.66 12.61
CA THR A 204 -0.47 -4.72 11.67
C THR A 204 -1.46 -4.32 10.56
N SER A 205 -1.49 -3.02 10.29
CA SER A 205 -2.29 -2.32 9.30
C SER A 205 -1.43 -1.24 8.62
N SER A 206 -1.99 -0.53 7.64
CA SER A 206 -1.26 0.59 7.00
C SER A 206 -0.93 1.74 7.95
N GLY A 207 -1.67 1.89 9.07
CA GLY A 207 -1.42 2.96 10.04
C GLY A 207 -0.24 2.71 10.97
N ASN A 208 0.15 1.45 11.14
CA ASN A 208 1.16 1.04 12.12
C ASN A 208 2.22 0.06 11.58
N VAL A 209 2.23 -0.22 10.26
CA VAL A 209 3.25 -1.06 9.59
C VAL A 209 4.69 -0.61 9.83
N GLY A 210 4.89 0.67 10.18
CA GLY A 210 6.20 1.18 10.61
C GLY A 210 6.83 0.39 11.77
N TYR A 211 6.03 -0.08 12.73
CA TYR A 211 6.53 -0.91 13.84
C TYR A 211 7.06 -2.27 13.35
N ALA A 212 6.29 -2.93 12.48
CA ALA A 212 6.67 -4.20 11.87
C ALA A 212 7.93 -4.06 10.98
N MET A 213 8.05 -2.96 10.25
CA MET A 213 9.25 -2.68 9.44
C MET A 213 10.47 -2.38 10.29
N ASN A 214 10.32 -1.65 11.40
CA ASN A 214 11.42 -1.39 12.33
C ASN A 214 11.96 -2.68 12.95
N LEU A 215 11.09 -3.67 13.18
CA LEU A 215 11.50 -4.98 13.66
C LEU A 215 12.46 -5.70 12.70
N LEU A 216 12.23 -5.58 11.39
CA LEU A 216 13.13 -6.14 10.37
C LEU A 216 14.48 -5.42 10.26
N LEU A 217 14.59 -4.21 10.84
CA LEU A 217 15.83 -3.46 10.97
C LEU A 217 16.50 -3.69 12.34
N GLY A 218 15.84 -4.41 13.24
CA GLY A 218 16.25 -4.60 14.62
C GLY A 218 17.10 -5.85 14.85
N PRO A 219 17.44 -6.14 16.12
CA PRO A 219 18.31 -7.26 16.50
C PRO A 219 17.68 -8.64 16.25
N ASN A 220 16.35 -8.71 16.16
CA ASN A 220 15.60 -9.96 15.92
C ASN A 220 15.07 -10.06 14.48
N ALA A 221 15.72 -9.37 13.53
CA ALA A 221 15.33 -9.34 12.11
C ALA A 221 15.21 -10.75 11.49
N ASP A 222 16.08 -11.69 11.87
CA ASP A 222 16.06 -13.07 11.38
C ASP A 222 14.73 -13.76 11.71
N ALA A 223 14.36 -13.78 12.98
CA ALA A 223 13.10 -14.37 13.45
C ALA A 223 11.87 -13.67 12.85
N ALA A 224 11.92 -12.34 12.69
CA ALA A 224 10.84 -11.59 12.06
C ALA A 224 10.69 -11.91 10.58
N SER A 225 11.81 -12.05 9.86
CA SER A 225 11.83 -12.39 8.42
C SER A 225 11.40 -13.83 8.14
N GLU A 226 11.48 -14.73 9.13
CA GLU A 226 10.98 -16.11 9.07
C GLU A 226 9.46 -16.20 9.21
N ASN A 227 8.81 -15.19 9.79
CA ASN A 227 7.37 -15.17 9.95
C ASN A 227 6.69 -14.69 8.65
N GLN A 228 6.23 -15.65 7.83
CA GLN A 228 5.60 -15.34 6.54
C GLN A 228 4.37 -14.42 6.68
N LYS A 229 3.56 -14.58 7.74
CA LYS A 229 2.38 -13.74 7.98
C LYS A 229 2.79 -12.27 8.17
N LEU A 230 3.86 -12.00 8.92
CA LEU A 230 4.39 -10.66 9.11
C LEU A 230 4.92 -10.09 7.78
N VAL A 231 5.68 -10.87 7.02
CA VAL A 231 6.24 -10.48 5.72
C VAL A 231 5.11 -10.09 4.75
N ASP A 232 4.05 -10.89 4.67
CA ASP A 232 2.91 -10.65 3.79
C ASP A 232 2.08 -9.44 4.24
N VAL A 233 1.88 -9.25 5.54
CA VAL A 233 1.13 -8.09 6.05
C VAL A 233 1.91 -6.79 5.82
N ILE A 234 3.25 -6.81 5.92
CA ILE A 234 4.09 -5.67 5.57
C ILE A 234 3.94 -5.35 4.08
N TYR A 235 4.11 -6.35 3.20
CA TYR A 235 4.00 -6.16 1.75
C TYR A 235 2.65 -5.55 1.32
N THR A 236 1.55 -5.97 1.97
CA THR A 236 0.20 -5.49 1.66
C THR A 236 -0.14 -4.16 2.34
N SER A 237 0.47 -3.85 3.49
CA SER A 237 0.16 -2.65 4.30
C SER A 237 1.04 -1.44 4.00
N VAL A 238 2.20 -1.61 3.38
CA VAL A 238 3.05 -0.48 2.98
C VAL A 238 2.35 0.49 2.03
N ARG A 239 2.78 1.74 2.06
CA ARG A 239 2.23 2.89 1.33
C ARG A 239 3.37 3.81 0.91
N ALA A 240 3.11 4.81 0.07
CA ALA A 240 4.13 5.76 -0.39
C ALA A 240 4.89 6.46 0.75
N VAL A 241 4.20 6.80 1.85
CA VAL A 241 4.83 7.40 3.05
C VAL A 241 5.91 6.50 3.68
N HIS A 242 5.84 5.19 3.46
CA HIS A 242 6.77 4.20 4.00
C HIS A 242 8.02 3.99 3.13
N ILE A 243 8.11 4.61 1.95
CA ILE A 243 9.25 4.48 1.04
C ILE A 243 10.60 4.66 1.76
N PRO A 244 10.84 5.71 2.57
CA PRO A 244 12.13 5.89 3.24
C PRO A 244 12.51 4.71 4.13
N SER A 245 11.55 4.09 4.80
CA SER A 245 11.78 2.94 5.67
C SER A 245 11.90 1.63 4.88
N ILE A 246 11.18 1.47 3.77
CA ILE A 246 11.36 0.34 2.83
C ILE A 246 12.78 0.34 2.26
N MET A 247 13.31 1.51 1.90
CA MET A 247 14.68 1.62 1.38
C MET A 247 15.73 1.15 2.38
N ARG A 248 15.54 1.42 3.68
CA ARG A 248 16.48 0.94 4.71
C ARG A 248 16.54 -0.59 4.79
N LEU A 249 15.46 -1.28 4.41
CA LEU A 249 15.46 -2.75 4.38
C LEU A 249 16.42 -3.29 3.32
N TRP A 250 16.67 -2.55 2.24
CA TRP A 250 17.58 -2.97 1.16
C TRP A 250 19.03 -3.13 1.64
N ASP A 251 19.44 -2.29 2.60
CA ASP A 251 20.78 -2.29 3.17
C ASP A 251 20.95 -3.37 4.26
N SER A 252 19.91 -4.18 4.51
CA SER A 252 19.98 -5.23 5.53
C SER A 252 20.95 -6.35 5.12
N PRO A 253 21.83 -6.81 6.03
CA PRO A 253 22.67 -7.98 5.78
C PRO A 253 21.85 -9.28 5.67
N ASN A 254 20.60 -9.29 6.17
CA ASN A 254 19.69 -10.41 6.01
C ASN A 254 19.06 -10.38 4.61
N GLU A 255 19.29 -11.45 3.83
CA GLU A 255 18.81 -11.56 2.45
C GLU A 255 17.29 -11.57 2.31
N ARG A 256 16.56 -12.14 3.27
CA ARG A 256 15.09 -12.15 3.27
C ARG A 256 14.53 -10.77 3.57
N VAL A 257 15.16 -10.03 4.47
CA VAL A 257 14.77 -8.64 4.79
C VAL A 257 14.99 -7.74 3.58
N SER A 258 16.18 -7.81 2.96
CA SER A 258 16.46 -7.02 1.76
C SER A 258 15.55 -7.41 0.59
N ALA A 259 15.31 -8.71 0.37
CA ALA A 259 14.34 -9.19 -0.62
C ALA A 259 12.92 -8.66 -0.37
N LEU A 260 12.44 -8.64 0.88
CA LEU A 260 11.17 -8.03 1.23
C LEU A 260 11.18 -6.53 0.91
N GLY A 261 12.27 -5.81 1.22
CA GLY A 261 12.40 -4.41 0.85
C GLY A 261 12.22 -4.18 -0.66
N TYR A 262 12.90 -4.99 -1.50
CA TYR A 262 12.78 -4.90 -2.96
C TYR A 262 11.37 -5.26 -3.45
N ARG A 263 10.72 -6.24 -2.83
CA ARG A 263 9.34 -6.62 -3.16
C ARG A 263 8.35 -5.54 -2.74
N ALA A 264 8.48 -5.02 -1.52
CA ALA A 264 7.56 -4.07 -0.89
C ALA A 264 7.51 -2.71 -1.60
N ILE A 265 8.63 -2.24 -2.16
CA ILE A 265 8.66 -0.98 -2.92
C ILE A 265 7.81 -1.06 -4.19
N GLY A 266 7.71 -2.25 -4.81
CA GLY A 266 6.81 -2.55 -5.92
C GLY A 266 5.43 -3.04 -5.47
N GLY A 267 5.11 -2.91 -4.19
CA GLY A 267 3.85 -3.38 -3.61
C GLY A 267 2.62 -2.65 -4.16
N PRO A 268 1.44 -3.29 -4.13
CA PRO A 268 0.22 -2.80 -4.80
C PRO A 268 -0.27 -1.45 -4.28
N ASN A 269 0.14 -1.06 -3.08
CA ASN A 269 -0.32 0.14 -2.41
C ASN A 269 0.78 1.22 -2.28
N VAL A 270 1.96 0.98 -2.84
CA VAL A 270 3.04 1.97 -2.92
C VAL A 270 2.92 2.67 -4.26
N ALA A 271 2.36 3.88 -4.23
CA ALA A 271 2.21 4.72 -5.42
C ALA A 271 2.59 6.16 -5.07
N ILE A 272 3.56 6.71 -5.80
CA ILE A 272 3.88 8.15 -5.71
C ILE A 272 2.77 8.91 -6.44
N ALA A 273 2.36 10.06 -5.91
CA ALA A 273 1.37 10.92 -6.55
C ALA A 273 1.82 11.29 -7.98
N GLU A 274 0.88 11.46 -8.90
CA GLU A 274 1.23 11.66 -10.32
C GLU A 274 1.99 12.95 -10.58
N ASN A 275 1.74 13.98 -9.76
CA ASN A 275 2.34 15.31 -9.80
C ASN A 275 3.62 15.46 -8.97
N ASP A 276 4.04 14.43 -8.23
CA ASP A 276 5.26 14.48 -7.41
C ASP A 276 6.48 14.00 -8.20
N ALA A 277 6.87 14.81 -9.20
CA ALA A 277 8.04 14.54 -10.04
C ALA A 277 9.35 14.57 -9.26
N GLN A 278 9.47 15.45 -8.26
CA GLN A 278 10.70 15.58 -7.47
C GLN A 278 10.99 14.33 -6.65
N THR A 279 9.98 13.73 -6.02
CA THR A 279 10.17 12.48 -5.26
C THR A 279 10.56 11.34 -6.19
N ARG A 280 9.94 11.22 -7.38
CA ARG A 280 10.30 10.20 -8.39
C ARG A 280 11.75 10.34 -8.86
N GLU A 281 12.19 11.58 -9.08
CA GLU A 281 13.57 11.88 -9.48
C GLU A 281 14.57 11.53 -8.36
N ASN A 282 14.33 12.03 -7.14
CA ASN A 282 15.22 11.81 -6.00
C ASN A 282 15.32 10.33 -5.61
N LEU A 283 14.19 9.62 -5.57
CA LEU A 283 14.15 8.20 -5.29
C LEU A 283 14.78 7.40 -6.43
N GLY A 284 14.54 7.80 -7.68
CA GLY A 284 15.18 7.23 -8.86
C GLY A 284 16.70 7.36 -8.81
N ASN A 285 17.24 8.53 -8.45
CA ASN A 285 18.69 8.71 -8.32
C ASN A 285 19.32 7.78 -7.27
N ARG A 286 18.59 7.49 -6.17
CA ARG A 286 19.05 6.53 -5.16
C ARG A 286 19.00 5.09 -5.69
N VAL A 287 17.91 4.70 -6.33
CA VAL A 287 17.78 3.36 -6.96
C VAL A 287 18.80 3.17 -8.07
N ALA A 288 19.10 4.22 -8.84
CA ALA A 288 20.13 4.23 -9.86
C ALA A 288 21.51 3.86 -9.29
N GLY A 289 21.84 4.34 -8.09
CA GLY A 289 23.09 3.96 -7.41
C GLY A 289 23.19 2.48 -7.06
N LEU A 290 22.07 1.77 -6.93
CA LEU A 290 22.01 0.34 -6.61
C LEU A 290 21.99 -0.54 -7.86
N LEU A 291 21.46 -0.03 -8.97
CA LEU A 291 21.48 -0.72 -10.25
C LEU A 291 22.91 -0.74 -10.79
N THR A 292 23.66 -1.82 -10.57
CA THR A 292 25.04 -1.97 -11.07
C THR A 292 25.22 -3.24 -11.91
N PRO A 293 26.26 -3.34 -12.76
CA PRO A 293 26.57 -4.58 -13.46
C PRO A 293 26.84 -5.75 -12.49
N GLU A 294 27.43 -5.48 -11.33
CA GLU A 294 27.68 -6.47 -10.28
C GLU A 294 26.36 -6.99 -9.71
N LEU A 295 25.41 -6.10 -9.38
CA LEU A 295 24.10 -6.53 -8.88
C LEU A 295 23.36 -7.38 -9.92
N LEU A 296 23.44 -6.99 -11.19
CA LEU A 296 22.84 -7.74 -12.29
C LEU A 296 23.42 -9.16 -12.40
N ARG A 297 24.73 -9.31 -12.24
CA ARG A 297 25.43 -10.61 -12.32
C ARG A 297 25.23 -11.46 -11.07
N ASP A 298 25.42 -10.87 -9.90
CA ASP A 298 25.54 -11.57 -8.63
C ASP A 298 24.18 -11.78 -7.95
N SER A 299 23.15 -10.98 -8.31
CA SER A 299 21.79 -11.12 -7.79
C SER A 299 20.71 -10.64 -8.77
N PRO A 300 20.46 -11.38 -9.88
CA PRO A 300 19.47 -11.01 -10.90
C PRO A 300 18.06 -10.78 -10.35
N VAL A 301 17.66 -11.53 -9.31
CA VAL A 301 16.35 -11.36 -8.64
C VAL A 301 16.21 -9.98 -7.99
N ARG A 302 17.27 -9.51 -7.32
CA ARG A 302 17.30 -8.18 -6.69
C ARG A 302 17.28 -7.08 -7.74
N PHE A 303 18.08 -7.25 -8.81
CA PHE A 303 18.08 -6.33 -9.94
C PHE A 303 16.70 -6.20 -10.59
N ASN A 304 16.03 -7.33 -10.84
CA ASN A 304 14.69 -7.35 -11.43
C ASN A 304 13.62 -6.75 -10.50
N GLY A 305 13.73 -6.95 -9.18
CA GLY A 305 12.84 -6.29 -8.21
C GLY A 305 13.03 -4.77 -8.17
N LEU A 306 14.26 -4.28 -8.32
CA LEU A 306 14.52 -2.85 -8.50
C LEU A 306 13.93 -2.33 -9.80
N LEU A 307 14.05 -3.06 -10.92
CA LEU A 307 13.39 -2.67 -12.17
C LEU A 307 11.86 -2.61 -12.04
N ASP A 308 11.25 -3.55 -11.31
CA ASP A 308 9.80 -3.51 -11.03
C ASP A 308 9.42 -2.26 -10.24
N ALA A 309 10.24 -1.88 -9.25
CA ALA A 309 10.06 -0.64 -8.49
C ALA A 309 10.21 0.60 -9.37
N VAL A 310 11.20 0.61 -10.27
CA VAL A 310 11.40 1.70 -11.23
C VAL A 310 10.19 1.88 -12.11
N MET A 311 9.62 0.78 -12.61
CA MET A 311 8.44 0.80 -13.47
C MET A 311 7.18 1.20 -12.71
N SER A 312 6.92 0.59 -11.54
CA SER A 312 5.68 0.83 -10.78
C SER A 312 5.62 2.26 -10.20
N LEU A 313 6.74 2.75 -9.69
CA LEU A 313 6.85 4.09 -9.12
C LEU A 313 7.29 5.14 -10.14
N ARG A 314 7.55 4.74 -11.40
CA ARG A 314 8.05 5.58 -12.49
C ARG A 314 9.23 6.44 -12.04
N LEU A 315 10.28 5.79 -11.55
CA LEU A 315 11.43 6.45 -10.93
C LEU A 315 12.34 7.09 -11.99
N THR A 316 11.95 8.29 -12.41
CA THR A 316 12.57 9.04 -13.51
C THR A 316 14.09 9.24 -13.36
N GLY A 317 14.60 9.34 -12.13
CA GLY A 317 16.05 9.46 -11.88
C GLY A 317 16.89 8.25 -12.30
N THR A 318 16.29 7.11 -12.69
CA THR A 318 17.05 5.94 -13.15
C THR A 318 17.38 5.93 -14.64
N ARG A 319 16.86 6.87 -15.44
CA ARG A 319 17.00 6.89 -16.91
C ARG A 319 18.43 6.60 -17.39
N ASP A 320 19.38 7.37 -16.88
CA ASP A 320 20.78 7.29 -17.30
C ASP A 320 21.44 5.99 -16.92
N GLN A 321 21.10 5.47 -15.74
CA GLN A 321 21.67 4.21 -15.30
C GLN A 321 21.12 3.04 -16.12
N LEU A 322 19.82 3.02 -16.45
CA LEU A 322 19.25 1.99 -17.33
C LEU A 322 19.97 1.98 -18.69
N ILE A 323 20.19 3.15 -19.28
CA ILE A 323 20.89 3.29 -20.57
C ILE A 323 22.36 2.87 -20.47
N ARG A 324 23.04 3.27 -19.39
CA ARG A 324 24.43 2.88 -19.15
C ARG A 324 24.61 1.38 -18.97
N LEU A 325 23.65 0.72 -18.32
CA LEU A 325 23.67 -0.71 -18.05
C LEU A 325 23.26 -1.58 -19.23
N ALA A 326 22.62 -1.01 -20.26
CA ALA A 326 22.11 -1.75 -21.42
C ALA A 326 23.12 -2.76 -22.03
N PRO A 327 24.42 -2.45 -22.19
CA PRO A 327 25.39 -3.39 -22.76
C PRO A 327 25.63 -4.65 -21.91
N HIS A 328 25.24 -4.64 -20.64
CA HIS A 328 25.41 -5.74 -19.69
C HIS A 328 24.14 -6.59 -19.53
N MET A 329 23.02 -6.16 -20.10
CA MET A 329 21.72 -6.81 -19.94
C MET A 329 21.48 -7.87 -21.02
N GLU A 330 20.87 -8.98 -20.61
CA GLU A 330 20.27 -9.93 -21.55
C GLU A 330 18.94 -9.41 -22.11
N THR A 331 18.46 -10.00 -23.19
CA THR A 331 17.27 -9.53 -23.94
C THR A 331 16.01 -9.36 -23.09
N GLU A 332 15.73 -10.29 -22.16
CA GLU A 332 14.56 -10.17 -21.28
C GLU A 332 14.66 -8.96 -20.36
N THR A 333 15.85 -8.76 -19.76
CA THR A 333 16.13 -7.61 -18.89
C THR A 333 16.11 -6.30 -19.68
N VAL A 334 16.63 -6.28 -20.92
CA VAL A 334 16.53 -5.14 -21.84
C VAL A 334 15.08 -4.76 -22.11
N ASN A 335 14.20 -5.72 -22.40
CA ASN A 335 12.78 -5.46 -22.65
C ASN A 335 12.07 -4.89 -21.41
N LYS A 336 12.40 -5.41 -20.23
CA LYS A 336 11.85 -4.91 -18.96
C LYS A 336 12.33 -3.49 -18.67
N ALA A 337 13.62 -3.20 -18.84
CA ALA A 337 14.18 -1.86 -18.71
C ALA A 337 13.61 -0.89 -19.77
N GLY A 338 13.35 -1.38 -20.99
CA GLY A 338 12.68 -0.63 -22.06
C GLY A 338 11.26 -0.23 -21.66
N THR A 339 10.48 -1.16 -21.11
CA THR A 339 9.15 -0.89 -20.53
C THR A 339 9.23 0.17 -19.42
N ALA A 340 10.24 0.10 -18.56
CA ALA A 340 10.44 1.09 -17.50
C ALA A 340 10.72 2.49 -18.08
N LEU A 341 11.62 2.64 -19.05
CA LEU A 341 11.88 3.91 -19.75
C LEU A 341 10.62 4.46 -20.43
N ALA A 342 9.88 3.60 -21.13
CA ALA A 342 8.63 3.98 -21.77
C ALA A 342 7.58 4.49 -20.78
N SER A 343 7.54 3.93 -19.55
CA SER A 343 6.59 4.32 -18.50
C SER A 343 6.79 5.74 -17.97
N PHE A 344 7.96 6.34 -18.20
CA PHE A 344 8.26 7.72 -17.80
C PHE A 344 7.56 8.74 -18.72
N ILE A 345 7.25 8.33 -19.95
CA ILE A 345 6.61 9.17 -20.95
C ILE A 345 5.11 9.07 -20.80
N ARG A 346 4.46 10.21 -20.52
CA ARG A 346 3.02 10.30 -20.22
C ARG A 346 2.36 11.46 -20.94
N ASP A 347 1.03 11.46 -20.97
CA ASP A 347 0.28 12.64 -21.40
C ASP A 347 0.64 13.83 -20.50
N PRO A 348 1.22 14.90 -21.06
CA PRO A 348 1.56 16.06 -20.26
C PRO A 348 0.33 16.81 -19.76
N SER A 349 -0.81 16.80 -20.45
CA SER A 349 -2.06 17.48 -20.06
C SER A 349 -1.87 18.91 -19.50
N GLY A 350 -0.90 19.66 -20.02
CA GLY A 350 -0.55 21.01 -19.57
C GLY A 350 0.43 21.11 -18.39
N ASN A 351 1.01 20.00 -17.94
CA ASN A 351 2.07 19.95 -16.94
C ASN A 351 3.45 20.11 -17.58
N GLU A 352 4.04 21.30 -17.45
CA GLU A 352 5.36 21.64 -17.99
C GLU A 352 6.48 20.71 -17.46
N THR A 353 6.43 20.31 -16.19
CA THR A 353 7.40 19.37 -15.62
C THR A 353 7.33 18.00 -16.31
N GLN A 354 6.13 17.50 -16.59
CA GLN A 354 5.98 16.23 -17.32
C GLN A 354 6.38 16.36 -18.79
N MET A 355 6.17 17.53 -19.42
CA MET A 355 6.69 17.80 -20.76
C MET A 355 8.22 17.71 -20.79
N ALA A 356 8.90 18.41 -19.88
CA ALA A 356 10.36 18.37 -19.78
C ALA A 356 10.89 16.94 -19.53
N ILE A 357 10.21 16.16 -18.68
CA ILE A 357 10.55 14.74 -18.44
C ILE A 357 10.40 13.90 -19.71
N ASN A 358 9.30 14.09 -20.46
CA ASN A 358 9.08 13.36 -21.71
C ASN A 358 10.17 13.68 -22.73
N GLU A 359 10.50 14.96 -22.89
CA GLU A 359 11.54 15.46 -23.80
C GLU A 359 12.91 14.86 -23.48
N ASP A 360 13.36 15.02 -22.24
CA ASP A 360 14.64 14.47 -21.76
C ASP A 360 14.70 12.94 -21.94
N THR A 361 13.61 12.23 -21.64
CA THR A 361 13.57 10.77 -21.81
C THR A 361 13.66 10.36 -23.28
N LEU A 362 12.96 11.06 -24.18
CA LEU A 362 12.96 10.76 -25.61
C LEU A 362 14.29 11.10 -26.29
N GLU A 363 14.94 12.19 -25.88
CA GLU A 363 16.29 12.54 -26.33
C GLU A 363 17.28 11.43 -25.95
N ARG A 364 17.22 10.96 -24.70
CA ARG A 364 18.08 9.86 -24.22
C ARG A 364 17.80 8.54 -24.94
N ILE A 365 16.53 8.24 -25.26
CA ILE A 365 16.17 7.08 -26.09
C ILE A 365 16.78 7.21 -27.49
N ALA A 366 16.65 8.37 -28.15
CA ALA A 366 17.24 8.61 -29.47
C ALA A 366 18.77 8.44 -29.47
N SER A 367 19.43 8.97 -28.44
CA SER A 367 20.87 8.79 -28.23
C SER A 367 21.24 7.32 -28.01
N ALA A 368 20.47 6.58 -27.21
CA ALA A 368 20.69 5.15 -26.99
C ALA A 368 20.53 4.31 -28.27
N ILE A 369 19.59 4.65 -29.16
CA ILE A 369 19.40 3.97 -30.46
C ILE A 369 20.61 4.17 -31.38
N SER A 370 21.25 5.33 -31.29
CA SER A 370 22.39 5.71 -32.11
C SER A 370 23.67 4.94 -31.73
N ASP A 371 23.78 4.48 -30.48
CA ASP A 371 24.89 3.64 -29.99
C ASP A 371 24.56 2.14 -30.15
N SER A 372 25.39 1.41 -30.92
CA SER A 372 25.19 -0.02 -31.17
C SER A 372 25.05 -0.89 -29.92
N SER A 373 25.72 -0.53 -28.81
CA SER A 373 25.70 -1.29 -27.56
C SER A 373 24.46 -1.05 -26.71
N ARG A 374 23.74 0.06 -26.95
CA ARG A 374 22.55 0.49 -26.20
C ARG A 374 21.28 0.45 -27.04
N ARG A 375 21.43 0.31 -28.35
CA ARG A 375 20.34 0.30 -29.32
C ARG A 375 19.21 -0.66 -28.99
N PRO A 376 19.46 -1.92 -28.55
CA PRO A 376 18.38 -2.83 -28.17
C PRO A 376 17.45 -2.25 -27.11
N LEU A 377 17.99 -1.54 -26.11
CA LEU A 377 17.19 -0.89 -25.06
C LEU A 377 16.38 0.28 -25.60
N GLY A 378 16.99 1.14 -26.42
CA GLY A 378 16.29 2.28 -27.01
C GLY A 378 15.12 1.85 -27.91
N LEU A 379 15.33 0.81 -28.72
CA LEU A 379 14.29 0.22 -29.57
C LEU A 379 13.19 -0.46 -28.75
N ALA A 380 13.56 -1.21 -27.71
CA ALA A 380 12.59 -1.82 -26.79
C ALA A 380 11.74 -0.75 -26.09
N ALA A 381 12.34 0.36 -25.64
CA ALA A 381 11.60 1.47 -25.05
C ALA A 381 10.60 2.09 -26.04
N LEU A 382 11.02 2.36 -27.29
CA LEU A 382 10.11 2.88 -28.33
C LEU A 382 8.92 1.97 -28.58
N GLN A 383 9.14 0.67 -28.66
CA GLN A 383 8.09 -0.32 -28.90
C GLN A 383 7.08 -0.41 -27.75
N GLN A 384 7.46 -0.01 -26.53
CA GLN A 384 6.60 -0.07 -25.34
C GLN A 384 5.87 1.25 -25.05
N LEU A 385 6.11 2.30 -25.85
CA LEU A 385 5.43 3.58 -25.70
C LEU A 385 3.92 3.44 -25.90
N ARG A 386 3.14 4.10 -25.05
CA ARG A 386 1.68 4.11 -25.11
C ARG A 386 1.17 5.41 -25.74
N ALA A 387 -0.04 5.34 -26.31
CA ALA A 387 -0.74 6.51 -26.82
C ALA A 387 -0.91 7.59 -25.73
N GLY A 388 -0.77 8.85 -26.10
CA GLY A 388 -0.82 10.00 -25.17
C GLY A 388 0.52 10.71 -24.96
N ALA A 389 1.64 10.10 -25.38
CA ALA A 389 2.93 10.80 -25.46
C ALA A 389 2.83 12.03 -26.41
N SER A 390 3.53 13.12 -26.07
CA SER A 390 3.66 14.26 -27.00
C SER A 390 4.32 13.76 -28.29
N THR A 391 3.55 13.75 -29.39
CA THR A 391 4.00 13.24 -30.69
C THR A 391 5.16 14.04 -31.27
N PHE A 392 5.26 15.30 -30.86
CA PHE A 392 6.23 16.27 -31.35
C PHE A 392 7.68 15.85 -31.04
N HIS A 393 7.97 15.40 -29.81
CA HIS A 393 9.33 15.05 -29.39
C HIS A 393 9.74 13.61 -29.73
N LEU A 394 8.79 12.79 -30.21
CA LEU A 394 9.07 11.42 -30.66
C LEU A 394 9.88 11.39 -31.97
N ARG A 395 9.92 12.50 -32.70
CA ARG A 395 10.52 12.56 -34.04
C ARG A 395 11.99 12.16 -34.05
N SER A 396 12.80 12.69 -33.14
CA SER A 396 14.24 12.41 -33.08
C SER A 396 14.53 10.93 -32.81
N ALA A 397 13.73 10.30 -31.94
CA ALA A 397 13.87 8.88 -31.65
C ALA A 397 13.43 8.00 -32.84
N LEU A 398 12.38 8.40 -33.56
CA LEU A 398 11.98 7.72 -34.81
C LEU A 398 13.05 7.85 -35.89
N GLU A 399 13.65 9.03 -36.07
CA GLU A 399 14.74 9.24 -37.04
C GLU A 399 15.95 8.37 -36.72
N ALA A 400 16.34 8.27 -35.44
CA ALA A 400 17.40 7.38 -35.00
C ALA A 400 17.06 5.90 -35.30
N ALA A 401 15.81 5.48 -35.09
CA ALA A 401 15.36 4.13 -35.39
C ALA A 401 15.42 3.82 -36.90
N VAL A 402 14.97 4.75 -37.75
CA VAL A 402 15.02 4.61 -39.22
C VAL A 402 16.46 4.59 -39.75
N ALA A 403 17.35 5.42 -39.20
CA ALA A 403 18.77 5.41 -39.54
C ALA A 403 19.43 4.04 -39.27
N HIS A 404 18.87 3.27 -38.34
CA HIS A 404 19.32 1.93 -37.98
C HIS A 404 18.25 0.85 -38.24
N GLY A 405 17.42 1.02 -39.28
CA GLY A 405 16.29 0.14 -39.59
C GLY A 405 16.64 -1.34 -39.79
N GLU A 406 17.90 -1.65 -40.11
CA GLU A 406 18.42 -3.02 -40.24
C GLU A 406 18.66 -3.71 -38.89
N ALA A 407 18.69 -2.96 -37.78
CA ALA A 407 18.93 -3.51 -36.46
C ALA A 407 17.74 -4.36 -35.97
N PRO A 408 17.99 -5.44 -35.21
CA PRO A 408 16.91 -6.26 -34.65
C PRO A 408 15.91 -5.40 -33.86
N GLY A 409 14.62 -5.54 -34.18
CA GLY A 409 13.54 -4.80 -33.54
C GLY A 409 13.32 -3.36 -34.05
N ALA A 410 14.19 -2.81 -34.90
CA ALA A 410 14.08 -1.43 -35.37
C ALA A 410 12.80 -1.20 -36.18
N MET A 411 12.53 -2.06 -37.17
CA MET A 411 11.30 -1.96 -37.96
C MET A 411 10.02 -2.13 -37.13
N SER A 412 10.04 -3.04 -36.14
CA SER A 412 8.90 -3.20 -35.23
C SER A 412 8.66 -1.93 -34.40
N ALA A 413 9.72 -1.26 -33.94
CA ALA A 413 9.61 0.00 -33.22
C ALA A 413 9.12 1.14 -34.13
N ILE A 414 9.64 1.23 -35.37
CA ILE A 414 9.21 2.21 -36.38
C ILE A 414 7.71 2.03 -36.67
N HIS A 415 7.28 0.81 -36.97
CA HIS A 415 5.88 0.51 -37.25
C HIS A 415 4.98 0.82 -36.05
N HIS A 416 5.41 0.47 -34.83
CA HIS A 416 4.67 0.80 -33.61
C HIS A 416 4.48 2.31 -33.46
N VAL A 417 5.55 3.09 -33.54
CA VAL A 417 5.47 4.55 -33.41
C VAL A 417 4.57 5.15 -34.50
N VAL A 418 4.77 4.74 -35.75
CA VAL A 418 4.03 5.33 -36.88
C VAL A 418 2.55 4.92 -36.88
N ARG A 419 2.24 3.64 -36.57
CA ARG A 419 0.86 3.13 -36.55
C ARG A 419 0.12 3.57 -35.30
N GLU A 420 0.67 3.33 -34.12
CA GLU A 420 -0.05 3.46 -32.86
C GLU A 420 0.01 4.89 -32.30
N LEU A 421 1.17 5.55 -32.41
CA LEU A 421 1.38 6.88 -31.81
C LEU A 421 1.05 8.00 -32.80
N TYR A 422 1.50 7.87 -34.06
CA TYR A 422 1.22 8.85 -35.11
C TYR A 422 -0.05 8.57 -35.91
N ARG A 423 -0.63 7.36 -35.80
CA ARG A 423 -1.86 6.96 -36.51
C ARG A 423 -1.76 7.07 -38.03
N ARG A 424 -0.57 6.75 -38.57
CA ARG A 424 -0.23 6.80 -39.99
C ARG A 424 0.06 5.41 -40.57
N GLY A 425 -0.90 4.51 -40.43
CA GLY A 425 -0.82 3.15 -41.00
C GLY A 425 -0.63 3.15 -42.52
N ASP A 426 -1.13 4.18 -43.21
CA ASP A 426 -0.97 4.42 -44.64
C ASP A 426 0.51 4.51 -45.06
N ILE A 427 1.36 5.13 -44.23
CA ILE A 427 2.80 5.23 -44.50
C ILE A 427 3.44 3.83 -44.44
N ILE A 428 3.03 3.01 -43.45
CA ILE A 428 3.56 1.66 -43.30
C ILE A 428 3.13 0.78 -44.47
N GLU A 429 1.87 0.88 -44.91
CA GLU A 429 1.37 0.16 -46.08
C GLU A 429 2.13 0.54 -47.36
N SER A 430 2.48 1.81 -47.50
CA SER A 430 3.27 2.31 -48.63
C SER A 430 4.73 1.82 -48.58
N LEU A 431 5.43 2.01 -47.46
CA LEU A 431 6.88 1.80 -47.34
C LEU A 431 7.27 0.36 -47.02
N GLY A 432 6.42 -0.38 -46.29
CA GLY A 432 6.65 -1.76 -45.87
C GLY A 432 7.83 -1.91 -44.90
N GLU A 433 8.65 -2.93 -45.13
CA GLU A 433 9.86 -3.27 -44.35
C GLU A 433 11.16 -2.74 -44.99
N ASP A 434 11.06 -1.93 -46.05
CA ASP A 434 12.21 -1.46 -46.82
C ASP A 434 12.89 -0.25 -46.15
N VAL A 435 14.05 -0.50 -45.53
CA VAL A 435 14.84 0.51 -44.81
C VAL A 435 15.24 1.68 -45.71
N ALA A 436 15.62 1.43 -46.97
CA ALA A 436 16.05 2.50 -47.88
C ALA A 436 14.89 3.43 -48.23
N ARG A 437 13.69 2.87 -48.42
CA ARG A 437 12.46 3.66 -48.64
C ARG A 437 12.07 4.48 -47.41
N TRP A 438 12.21 3.91 -46.22
CA TRP A 438 12.02 4.64 -44.96
C TRP A 438 13.01 5.80 -44.81
N GLN A 439 14.29 5.58 -45.08
CA GLN A 439 15.31 6.62 -45.01
C GLN A 439 15.06 7.75 -46.02
N ALA A 440 14.70 7.40 -47.27
CA ALA A 440 14.35 8.38 -48.29
C ALA A 440 13.12 9.21 -47.90
N PHE A 441 12.06 8.55 -47.41
CA PHE A 441 10.86 9.23 -46.91
C PHE A 441 11.20 10.20 -45.77
N MET A 442 11.98 9.76 -44.77
CA MET A 442 12.35 10.61 -43.64
C MET A 442 13.20 11.81 -44.07
N ALA A 443 14.09 11.64 -45.06
CA ALA A 443 14.90 12.73 -45.62
C ALA A 443 14.04 13.78 -46.35
N GLU A 444 12.99 13.36 -47.06
CA GLU A 444 12.02 14.27 -47.70
C GLU A 444 11.09 14.96 -46.69
N ASP A 445 10.72 14.26 -45.62
CA ASP A 445 9.81 14.75 -44.59
C ASP A 445 10.49 15.70 -43.59
N ARG A 446 11.79 15.51 -43.30
CA ARG A 446 12.55 16.29 -42.32
C ARG A 446 12.48 17.80 -42.54
N PRO A 447 12.73 18.36 -43.74
CA PRO A 447 12.65 19.82 -43.95
C PRO A 447 11.28 20.41 -43.60
N ARG A 448 10.19 19.66 -43.85
CA ARG A 448 8.83 20.11 -43.52
C ARG A 448 8.59 20.11 -42.01
N PHE A 449 9.06 19.07 -41.32
CA PHE A 449 9.02 19.03 -39.85
C PHE A 449 9.86 20.17 -39.22
N GLU A 450 11.09 20.38 -39.70
CA GLU A 450 11.98 21.45 -39.24
C GLU A 450 11.38 22.85 -39.51
N TYR A 451 10.73 23.04 -40.66
CA TYR A 451 10.01 24.28 -40.97
C TYR A 451 8.91 24.58 -39.94
N PHE A 452 8.09 23.57 -39.60
CA PHE A 452 7.06 23.71 -38.56
C PHE A 452 7.69 24.04 -37.20
N HIS A 453 8.74 23.32 -36.81
CA HIS A 453 9.45 23.57 -35.55
C HIS A 453 10.01 25.00 -35.47
N ALA A 454 10.67 25.46 -36.54
CA ALA A 454 11.20 26.82 -36.63
C ALA A 454 10.09 27.87 -36.56
N ALA A 455 8.93 27.61 -37.17
CA ALA A 455 7.78 28.50 -37.07
C ALA A 455 7.21 28.56 -35.65
N VAL A 456 7.10 27.43 -34.94
CA VAL A 456 6.65 27.39 -33.54
C VAL A 456 7.62 28.15 -32.63
N ALA A 457 8.92 27.91 -32.75
CA ALA A 457 9.94 28.60 -31.96
C ALA A 457 9.91 30.12 -32.20
N TRP A 458 9.87 30.53 -33.48
CA TRP A 458 9.71 31.94 -33.85
C TRP A 458 8.46 32.56 -33.20
N HIS A 459 7.30 31.89 -33.25
CA HIS A 459 6.09 32.40 -32.64
C HIS A 459 6.23 32.53 -31.12
N GLN A 460 6.78 31.52 -30.44
CA GLN A 460 7.00 31.55 -28.98
C GLN A 460 7.91 32.71 -28.55
N GLU A 461 8.96 32.98 -29.31
CA GLU A 461 9.89 34.10 -29.08
C GLU A 461 9.25 35.47 -29.34
N ASN A 462 8.27 35.56 -30.25
CA ASN A 462 7.74 36.84 -30.74
C ASN A 462 6.29 37.14 -30.32
N GLN A 463 5.57 36.19 -29.71
CA GLN A 463 4.15 36.34 -29.33
C GLN A 463 3.86 37.51 -28.38
N HIS A 464 4.84 37.92 -27.56
CA HIS A 464 4.71 39.05 -26.63
C HIS A 464 5.03 40.41 -27.28
N ARG A 465 5.69 40.41 -28.45
CA ARG A 465 6.15 41.61 -29.17
C ARG A 465 5.07 42.27 -30.03
N VAL A 466 3.82 41.84 -29.90
CA VAL A 466 2.65 42.39 -30.61
C VAL A 466 2.15 43.70 -30.00
N ARG A 467 2.50 43.98 -28.74
CA ARG A 467 2.07 45.17 -27.98
C ARG A 467 3.21 46.14 -27.64
N VAL A 468 4.45 45.76 -27.91
CA VAL A 468 5.63 46.57 -27.58
C VAL A 468 5.83 47.61 -28.68
N SER A 469 6.22 48.81 -28.31
CA SER A 469 6.50 49.98 -29.17
C SER A 469 7.64 49.79 -30.18
N ASP A 470 8.04 48.56 -30.45
CA ASP A 470 9.25 48.18 -31.17
C ASP A 470 8.97 48.18 -32.69
N ALA A 471 9.11 49.37 -33.28
CA ALA A 471 8.75 49.65 -34.66
C ALA A 471 9.45 48.75 -35.70
N ASP A 472 10.64 48.23 -35.35
CA ASP A 472 11.49 47.45 -36.26
C ASP A 472 11.14 45.96 -36.29
N THR A 473 10.41 45.45 -35.30
CA THR A 473 10.08 44.02 -35.18
C THR A 473 8.71 43.67 -35.76
N ILE A 474 7.76 44.60 -35.77
CA ILE A 474 6.41 44.39 -36.31
C ILE A 474 6.42 44.04 -37.81
N PRO A 475 7.13 44.76 -38.71
CA PRO A 475 7.16 44.42 -40.14
C PRO A 475 7.80 43.05 -40.40
N LYS A 476 8.88 42.71 -39.66
CA LYS A 476 9.56 41.41 -39.77
C LYS A 476 8.66 40.26 -39.33
N ASN A 477 7.95 40.43 -38.20
CA ASN A 477 7.01 39.42 -37.71
C ASN A 477 5.78 39.28 -38.61
N ARG A 478 5.32 40.37 -39.25
CA ARG A 478 4.25 40.31 -40.25
C ARG A 478 4.68 39.53 -41.48
N ALA A 479 5.84 39.86 -42.05
CA ALA A 479 6.40 39.16 -43.21
C ALA A 479 6.57 37.66 -42.93
N ARG A 480 7.09 37.31 -41.76
CA ARG A 480 7.24 35.90 -41.36
C ARG A 480 5.88 35.21 -41.19
N ALA A 481 4.88 35.87 -40.60
CA ALA A 481 3.53 35.31 -40.50
C ALA A 481 2.88 35.09 -41.89
N GLU A 482 3.13 36.00 -42.83
CA GLU A 482 2.69 35.91 -44.24
C GLU A 482 3.37 34.78 -45.02
N GLU A 483 4.60 34.43 -44.64
CA GLU A 483 5.31 33.27 -45.19
C GLU A 483 4.81 31.95 -44.60
N VAL A 484 4.61 31.89 -43.28
CA VAL A 484 4.23 30.66 -42.55
C VAL A 484 2.78 30.25 -42.83
N GLN A 485 1.87 31.22 -42.90
CA GLN A 485 0.44 30.94 -43.03
C GLN A 485 0.09 30.10 -44.28
N PRO A 486 0.53 30.44 -45.51
CA PRO A 486 0.20 29.67 -46.71
C PRO A 486 0.73 28.23 -46.66
N GLU A 487 1.91 28.01 -46.09
CA GLU A 487 2.50 26.67 -46.00
C GLU A 487 1.70 25.77 -45.04
N LEU A 488 1.32 26.29 -43.85
CA LEU A 488 0.45 25.56 -42.94
C LEU A 488 -0.92 25.28 -43.56
N GLN A 489 -1.49 26.26 -44.28
CA GLN A 489 -2.76 26.12 -44.99
C GLN A 489 -2.69 25.04 -46.06
N ARG A 490 -1.58 24.97 -46.81
CA ARG A 490 -1.33 23.94 -47.82
C ARG A 490 -1.33 22.55 -47.20
N TRP A 491 -0.69 22.35 -46.04
CA TRP A 491 -0.70 21.04 -45.37
C TRP A 491 -2.09 20.63 -44.84
N ILE A 492 -2.97 21.60 -44.55
CA ILE A 492 -4.34 21.35 -44.09
C ILE A 492 -5.27 21.01 -45.27
N GLU A 493 -5.15 21.72 -46.40
CA GLU A 493 -6.12 21.66 -47.50
C GLU A 493 -5.71 20.77 -48.67
N ASP A 494 -4.41 20.56 -48.93
CA ASP A 494 -3.94 19.79 -50.08
C ASP A 494 -3.68 18.32 -49.69
N PRO A 495 -4.52 17.36 -50.15
CA PRO A 495 -4.31 15.93 -49.86
C PRO A 495 -3.00 15.38 -50.44
N ARG A 496 -2.38 16.09 -51.40
CA ARG A 496 -1.10 15.71 -52.02
C ARG A 496 0.10 16.18 -51.22
N THR A 497 -0.08 17.10 -50.29
CA THR A 497 0.99 17.59 -49.40
C THR A 497 0.74 17.04 -48.00
N PRO A 498 1.24 15.83 -47.68
CA PRO A 498 0.93 15.19 -46.41
C PRO A 498 1.49 16.00 -45.24
N ILE A 499 0.74 16.05 -44.14
CA ILE A 499 1.21 16.62 -42.88
C ILE A 499 2.52 15.92 -42.46
N PRO A 500 3.55 16.68 -42.01
CA PRO A 500 4.81 16.11 -41.58
C PRO A 500 4.63 15.04 -40.52
N LEU A 501 5.37 13.93 -40.64
CA LEU A 501 5.22 12.81 -39.74
C LEU A 501 5.67 13.21 -38.32
N GLY A 502 4.76 13.03 -37.35
CA GLY A 502 4.91 13.47 -35.96
C GLY A 502 3.99 14.61 -35.56
N LEU A 503 3.30 15.22 -36.52
CA LEU A 503 2.28 16.23 -36.30
C LEU A 503 0.89 15.65 -36.60
N SER A 504 -0.09 15.97 -35.75
CA SER A 504 -1.49 15.74 -36.04
C SER A 504 -2.07 16.91 -36.84
N GLN A 505 -3.11 16.64 -37.65
CA GLN A 505 -3.86 17.70 -38.33
C GLN A 505 -4.34 18.77 -37.36
N SER A 506 -4.87 18.37 -36.21
CA SER A 506 -5.32 19.28 -35.16
C SER A 506 -4.20 20.12 -34.52
N GLN A 507 -2.93 19.67 -34.52
CA GLN A 507 -1.79 20.49 -34.09
C GLN A 507 -1.49 21.57 -35.13
N VAL A 508 -1.46 21.20 -36.41
CA VAL A 508 -1.21 22.13 -37.51
C VAL A 508 -2.32 23.18 -37.61
N GLU A 509 -3.59 22.77 -37.54
CA GLU A 509 -4.76 23.66 -37.56
C GLU A 509 -4.77 24.64 -36.38
N ARG A 510 -4.50 24.15 -35.16
CA ARG A 510 -4.38 25.00 -33.98
C ARG A 510 -3.26 26.02 -34.15
N PHE A 511 -2.10 25.59 -34.61
CA PHE A 511 -0.98 26.50 -34.81
C PHE A 511 -1.25 27.51 -35.93
N HIS A 512 -1.87 27.09 -37.04
CA HIS A 512 -2.33 27.97 -38.11
C HIS A 512 -3.30 29.05 -37.57
N HIS A 513 -4.26 28.66 -36.72
CA HIS A 513 -5.16 29.62 -36.08
C HIS A 513 -4.42 30.61 -35.17
N THR A 514 -3.44 30.13 -34.40
CA THR A 514 -2.59 30.95 -33.54
C THR A 514 -1.79 31.97 -34.35
N VAL A 515 -1.12 31.55 -35.43
CA VAL A 515 -0.37 32.43 -36.33
C VAL A 515 -1.29 33.46 -37.01
N ASN A 516 -2.50 33.05 -37.41
CA ASN A 516 -3.50 33.97 -37.98
C ASN A 516 -3.94 35.05 -36.99
N THR A 517 -4.19 34.65 -35.74
CA THR A 517 -4.56 35.58 -34.67
C THR A 517 -3.41 36.55 -34.37
N PHE A 518 -2.18 36.02 -34.28
CA PHE A 518 -0.96 36.80 -34.11
C PHE A 518 -0.80 37.84 -35.24
N LYS A 519 -0.92 37.41 -36.51
CA LYS A 519 -0.89 38.30 -37.70
C LYS A 519 -1.95 39.40 -37.65
N ARG A 520 -3.21 39.06 -37.31
CA ARG A 520 -4.28 40.06 -37.18
C ARG A 520 -3.96 41.11 -36.11
N ASN A 521 -3.41 40.69 -34.98
CA ASN A 521 -3.05 41.61 -33.91
C ASN A 521 -1.89 42.55 -34.30
N LEU A 522 -0.93 42.09 -35.12
CA LEU A 522 0.14 42.92 -35.71
C LEU A 522 -0.37 43.97 -36.70
N ILE A 523 -1.58 43.80 -37.27
CA ILE A 523 -2.20 44.77 -38.18
C ILE A 523 -2.89 45.88 -37.37
N HIS A 524 -3.55 45.52 -36.26
CA HIS A 524 -4.30 46.47 -35.43
C HIS A 524 -3.40 47.39 -34.59
N SER A 525 -2.14 47.00 -34.35
CA SER A 525 -1.15 47.83 -33.67
C SER A 525 -0.61 48.98 -34.53
N ASP A 526 -0.59 48.83 -35.86
CA ASP A 526 -0.14 49.88 -36.79
C ASP A 526 -1.18 51.00 -36.98
N VAL A 527 -2.48 50.67 -36.89
CA VAL A 527 -3.59 51.62 -37.13
C VAL A 527 -3.86 52.54 -35.93
N ARG A 528 -3.26 52.27 -34.76
CA ARG A 528 -3.41 53.07 -33.52
C ARG A 528 -2.23 54.01 -33.24
N ARG A 529 -1.24 54.09 -34.13
CA ARG A 529 -0.26 55.19 -34.19
C ARG A 529 -0.71 56.19 -35.24
#